data_AF-A0A0C3Q4Z7-F1
#
_entry.id   AF-A0A0C3Q4Z7-F1
#
_cell.length_a   1.000
_cell.length_b   1.000
_cell.length_c   1.000
_cell.angle_alpha   90.00
_cell.angle_beta   90.00
_cell.angle_gamma   90.00
#
_symmetry.space_group_name_H-M   'P 1'
#
loop_
_entity.id
_entity.type
_entity.pdbx_description
1 polymer ?
#
loop_
_entity_poly.entity_id
_entity_poly.type
_entity_poly.pdbx_seq_one_letter_code
_entity_poly.pdbx_strand_id
1 'polypeptide(L)'
;MNSTRAWVPWRGGEIQWSGLFEILVGDQSAVRWVSPKDSGRFHAVEGGFETGRPTAMLIAQFNHENAVVPGKVFSGDNQGQFGWWGGETYASDFRVLAWK
;
A
#
# COMPACT_ATOMS: atom_id res chain seq x y z
N MET A 1 22.85 -1.59 -12.70
CA MET A 1 22.90 -1.55 -11.22
C MET A 1 21.70 -2.35 -10.72
N ASN A 2 21.91 -3.52 -10.10
CA ASN A 2 20.82 -4.27 -9.49
C ASN A 2 20.41 -3.56 -8.20
N SER A 3 19.24 -2.92 -8.22
CA SER A 3 18.66 -2.30 -7.02
C SER A 3 17.96 -3.37 -6.18
N THR A 4 18.65 -3.89 -5.17
CA THR A 4 18.06 -4.74 -4.12
C THR A 4 17.54 -3.86 -2.97
N ARG A 5 16.66 -2.91 -3.28
CA ARG A 5 16.13 -1.92 -2.33
C ARG A 5 14.62 -1.88 -2.39
N ALA A 6 13.99 -1.64 -1.25
CA ALA A 6 12.59 -1.26 -1.17
C ALA A 6 12.49 0.19 -0.66
N TRP A 7 11.49 0.92 -1.12
CA TRP A 7 11.16 2.26 -0.61
C TRP A 7 9.86 2.14 0.17
N VAL A 8 9.90 2.54 1.45
CA VAL A 8 8.81 2.29 2.41
C VAL A 8 8.31 3.61 2.98
N PRO A 9 7.02 3.95 2.84
CA PRO A 9 6.43 5.10 3.52
C PRO A 9 6.34 4.83 5.03
N TRP A 10 7.02 5.66 5.83
CA TRP A 10 7.06 5.54 7.27
C TRP A 10 7.37 6.85 7.97
N ARG A 11 6.50 7.23 8.94
CA ARG A 11 6.67 8.40 9.83
C ARG A 11 6.99 9.70 9.08
N GLY A 12 6.24 9.98 8.02
CA GLY A 12 6.40 11.21 7.23
C GLY A 12 7.49 11.14 6.15
N GLY A 13 8.29 10.07 6.07
CA GLY A 13 9.34 9.90 5.07
C GLY A 13 9.12 8.69 4.15
N GLU A 14 9.76 8.71 2.99
CA GLU A 14 9.98 7.53 2.15
C GLU A 14 11.39 7.01 2.44
N ILE A 15 11.44 5.91 3.20
CA ILE A 15 12.69 5.36 3.70
C ILE A 15 13.21 4.30 2.73
N GLN A 16 14.46 4.42 2.33
CA GLN A 16 15.15 3.36 1.61
C GLN A 16 15.49 2.21 2.58
N TRP A 17 14.80 1.08 2.44
CA TRP A 17 15.10 -0.13 3.19
C TRP A 17 16.21 -0.93 2.49
N SER A 18 17.31 -1.14 3.21
CA SER A 18 18.48 -1.91 2.76
C SER A 18 18.58 -3.30 3.39
N GLY A 19 17.64 -3.65 4.27
CA GLY A 19 17.55 -4.99 4.86
C GLY A 19 16.85 -5.99 3.94
N LEU A 20 16.56 -7.18 4.47
CA LEU A 20 15.71 -8.15 3.79
C LEU A 20 14.30 -7.59 3.62
N PHE A 21 13.71 -7.83 2.47
CA PHE A 21 12.32 -7.54 2.16
C PHE A 21 11.76 -8.65 1.29
N GLU A 22 10.44 -8.73 1.24
CA GLU A 22 9.71 -9.71 0.44
C GLU A 22 8.95 -8.97 -0.67
N ILE A 23 8.82 -9.63 -1.82
CA ILE A 23 8.03 -9.12 -2.94
C ILE A 23 6.79 -10.02 -3.04
N LEU A 24 5.60 -9.41 -3.00
CA LEU A 24 4.36 -10.14 -3.25
C LEU A 24 4.33 -10.58 -4.72
N VAL A 25 4.30 -11.89 -4.93
CA VAL A 25 4.17 -12.55 -6.24
C VAL A 25 2.99 -13.51 -6.21
N GLY A 26 2.38 -13.78 -7.36
CA GLY A 26 1.27 -14.73 -7.43
C GLY A 26 0.47 -14.63 -8.72
N ASP A 27 -0.63 -15.40 -8.77
CA ASP A 27 -1.58 -15.35 -9.87
C ASP A 27 -2.45 -14.08 -9.79
N GLN A 28 -2.23 -13.16 -10.74
CA GLN A 28 -3.03 -11.95 -10.84
C GLN A 28 -4.52 -12.23 -11.09
N SER A 29 -4.88 -13.43 -11.54
CA SER A 29 -6.27 -13.84 -11.71
C SER A 29 -6.99 -14.01 -10.37
N ALA A 30 -6.28 -14.28 -9.26
CA ALA A 30 -6.84 -14.51 -7.93
C ALA A 30 -7.13 -13.22 -7.13
N VAL A 31 -6.64 -12.07 -7.59
CA VAL A 31 -6.76 -10.79 -6.90
C VAL A 31 -7.32 -9.69 -7.80
N ARG A 32 -7.83 -8.63 -7.19
CA ARG A 32 -8.32 -7.43 -7.87
C ARG A 32 -8.06 -6.18 -7.04
N TRP A 33 -7.91 -5.05 -7.71
CA TRP A 33 -7.86 -3.74 -7.08
C TRP A 33 -9.27 -3.18 -6.93
N VAL A 34 -9.65 -2.83 -5.70
CA VAL A 34 -10.99 -2.34 -5.37
C VAL A 34 -10.92 -0.91 -4.85
N SER A 35 -11.79 -0.03 -5.33
CA SER A 35 -12.02 1.28 -4.71
C SER A 35 -12.93 1.07 -3.49
N PRO A 36 -12.49 1.31 -2.25
CA PRO A 36 -13.35 1.09 -1.08
C PRO A 36 -14.59 1.99 -1.06
N LYS A 37 -14.53 3.15 -1.74
CA LYS A 37 -15.66 4.08 -1.85
C LYS A 37 -16.79 3.55 -2.75
N ASP A 38 -16.42 2.76 -3.75
CA ASP A 38 -17.34 2.27 -4.78
C ASP A 38 -17.66 0.77 -4.62
N SER A 39 -17.09 0.13 -3.61
CA SER A 39 -17.22 -1.30 -3.38
C SER A 39 -18.13 -1.61 -2.20
N GLY A 40 -18.91 -2.69 -2.33
CA GLY A 40 -19.57 -3.33 -1.19
C GLY A 40 -18.55 -4.05 -0.29
N ARG A 41 -18.98 -5.15 0.34
CA ARG A 41 -18.06 -5.97 1.15
C ARG A 41 -17.01 -6.65 0.25
N PHE A 42 -15.76 -6.70 0.70
CA PHE A 42 -14.66 -7.40 0.06
C PHE A 42 -13.68 -7.95 1.10
N HIS A 43 -12.85 -8.91 0.68
CA HIS A 43 -11.79 -9.49 1.51
C HIS A 43 -10.45 -8.90 1.07
N ALA A 44 -9.91 -7.96 1.85
CA ALA A 44 -8.64 -7.33 1.56
C ALA A 44 -7.46 -8.30 1.77
N VAL A 45 -6.39 -8.08 1.01
CA VAL A 45 -5.08 -8.70 1.29
C VAL A 45 -4.38 -7.84 2.34
N GLU A 46 -4.11 -8.44 3.50
CA GLU A 46 -3.33 -7.78 4.55
C GLU A 46 -1.85 -7.70 4.15
N GLY A 47 -1.27 -6.51 4.27
CA GLY A 47 0.13 -6.23 4.01
C GLY A 47 1.01 -6.31 5.27
N GLY A 48 0.43 -6.68 6.42
CA GLY A 48 1.11 -6.78 7.71
C GLY A 48 0.46 -5.93 8.80
N PHE A 49 1.27 -5.46 9.75
CA PHE A 49 0.83 -4.62 10.86
C PHE A 49 1.85 -3.51 11.17
N GLU A 50 1.39 -2.44 11.82
CA GLU A 50 2.25 -1.37 12.33
C GLU A 50 2.14 -1.31 13.86
N THR A 51 3.27 -1.33 14.57
CA THR A 51 3.29 -1.30 16.03
C THR A 51 2.56 -0.05 16.56
N GLY A 52 1.59 -0.27 17.45
CA GLY A 52 0.78 0.80 18.03
C GLY A 52 -0.49 1.16 17.24
N ARG A 53 -0.73 0.51 16.09
CA ARG A 53 -2.01 0.57 15.38
C ARG A 53 -2.74 -0.78 15.50
N PRO A 54 -3.95 -0.84 16.06
CA PRO A 54 -4.71 -2.09 16.21
C PRO A 54 -5.43 -2.51 14.92
N THR A 55 -5.42 -1.67 13.89
CA THR A 55 -6.09 -1.90 12.61
C THR A 55 -5.16 -2.59 11.62
N ALA A 56 -5.74 -3.39 10.73
CA ALA A 56 -4.99 -4.11 9.71
C ALA A 56 -4.34 -3.14 8.74
N MET A 57 -3.05 -3.36 8.42
CA MET A 57 -2.38 -2.63 7.35
C MET A 57 -2.68 -3.34 6.03
N LEU A 58 -3.30 -2.64 5.09
CA LEU A 58 -3.74 -3.17 3.81
C LEU A 58 -2.83 -2.67 2.69
N ILE A 59 -2.65 -3.50 1.66
CA ILE A 59 -1.89 -3.14 0.46
C ILE A 59 -2.74 -2.19 -0.39
N ALA A 60 -2.23 -0.97 -0.62
CA ALA A 60 -2.91 0.05 -1.38
C ALA A 60 -2.14 0.43 -2.66
N GLN A 61 -2.86 0.97 -3.62
CA GLN A 61 -2.29 1.69 -4.75
C GLN A 61 -2.94 3.06 -4.93
N PHE A 62 -2.18 4.00 -5.45
CA PHE A 62 -2.58 5.38 -5.65
C PHE A 62 -2.25 5.81 -7.08
N ASN A 63 -3.06 6.71 -7.64
CA ASN A 63 -2.70 7.43 -8.85
C ASN A 63 -2.11 8.78 -8.43
N HIS A 64 -0.85 9.04 -8.77
CA HIS A 64 -0.17 10.29 -8.42
C HIS A 64 0.75 10.72 -9.57
N GLU A 65 0.65 11.97 -10.02
CA GLU A 65 1.46 12.52 -11.13
C GLU A 65 1.54 11.61 -12.39
N ASN A 66 0.41 11.04 -12.80
CA ASN A 66 0.30 10.06 -13.91
C ASN A 66 1.02 8.72 -13.69
N ALA A 67 1.44 8.43 -12.46
CA ALA A 67 2.02 7.14 -12.05
C ALA A 67 1.05 6.38 -11.14
N VAL A 68 1.14 5.05 -11.18
CA VAL A 68 0.52 4.16 -10.19
C VAL A 68 1.59 3.80 -9.17
N VAL A 69 1.40 4.20 -7.92
CA VAL A 69 2.36 3.98 -6.83
C VAL A 69 1.77 3.05 -5.77
N PRO A 70 2.54 2.07 -5.27
CA PRO A 70 2.12 1.25 -4.15
C PRO A 70 2.23 2.01 -2.84
N GLY A 71 1.44 1.61 -1.86
CA GLY A 71 1.52 2.13 -0.50
C GLY A 71 0.67 1.30 0.46
N LYS A 72 0.28 1.92 1.56
CA LYS A 72 -0.46 1.28 2.64
C LYS A 72 -1.70 2.09 3.02
N VAL A 73 -2.71 1.42 3.55
CA VAL A 73 -3.84 2.06 4.23
C VAL A 73 -4.23 1.20 5.42
N PHE A 74 -4.69 1.80 6.52
CA PHE A 74 -5.17 1.04 7.66
C PHE A 74 -6.67 0.81 7.55
N SER A 75 -7.15 -0.36 7.98
CA SER A 75 -8.58 -0.64 7.97
C SER A 75 -9.35 0.40 8.79
N GLY A 76 -10.34 1.03 8.18
CA GLY A 76 -11.13 2.12 8.77
C GLY A 76 -10.60 3.53 8.49
N ASP A 77 -9.38 3.70 7.96
CA ASP A 77 -8.85 5.01 7.58
C ASP A 77 -9.47 5.49 6.25
N ASN A 78 -9.74 6.79 6.16
CA ASN A 78 -10.24 7.44 4.94
C ASN A 78 -9.13 7.90 3.98
N GLN A 79 -7.87 7.72 4.36
CA GLN A 79 -6.70 8.12 3.60
C GLN A 79 -5.63 7.04 3.70
N GLY A 80 -4.99 6.74 2.57
CA GLY A 80 -3.80 5.90 2.53
C GLY A 80 -2.52 6.72 2.44
N GLN A 81 -1.38 6.03 2.55
CA GLN A 81 -0.02 6.57 2.62
C GLN A 81 0.84 5.92 1.53
N PHE A 82 1.60 6.72 0.79
CA PHE A 82 2.57 6.24 -0.21
C PHE A 82 3.85 7.08 -0.20
N GLY A 83 4.95 6.52 -0.71
CA GLY A 83 6.22 7.23 -0.84
C GLY A 83 6.26 8.07 -2.11
N TRP A 84 6.77 9.30 -2.02
CA TRP A 84 7.02 10.17 -3.16
C TRP A 84 8.15 11.16 -2.87
N TRP A 85 9.19 11.15 -3.72
CA TRP A 85 10.35 12.05 -3.61
C TRP A 85 10.95 12.16 -2.20
N GLY A 86 11.07 11.03 -1.49
CA GLY A 86 11.65 11.01 -0.14
C GLY A 86 10.65 11.33 0.99
N GLY A 87 9.40 11.69 0.67
CA GLY A 87 8.34 11.97 1.64
C GLY A 87 7.24 10.90 1.67
N GLU A 88 6.53 10.80 2.79
CA GLU A 88 5.27 10.06 2.87
C GLU A 88 4.11 11.01 2.54
N THR A 89 3.34 10.66 1.51
CA THR A 89 2.19 11.42 1.03
C THR A 89 0.89 10.72 1.40
N TYR A 90 -0.12 11.51 1.73
CA TYR A 90 -1.45 11.04 2.12
C TYR A 90 -2.46 11.32 1.00
N ALA A 91 -3.30 10.35 0.66
CA ALA A 91 -4.34 10.52 -0.35
C ALA A 91 -5.62 9.76 -0.01
N SER A 92 -6.76 10.41 -0.26
CA SER A 92 -8.10 9.83 -0.08
C SER A 92 -8.56 9.03 -1.30
N ASP A 93 -7.89 9.15 -2.45
CA ASP A 93 -8.19 8.37 -3.65
C ASP A 93 -7.17 7.23 -3.77
N PHE A 94 -7.64 6.01 -3.50
CA PHE A 94 -6.81 4.82 -3.46
C PHE A 94 -7.64 3.58 -3.76
N ARG A 95 -6.94 2.53 -4.19
CA ARG A 95 -7.50 1.19 -4.32
C ARG A 95 -6.78 0.24 -3.38
N VAL A 96 -7.50 -0.74 -2.85
CA VAL A 96 -6.96 -1.80 -1.98
C VAL A 96 -6.86 -3.09 -2.78
N LEU A 97 -5.79 -3.87 -2.57
CA LEU A 97 -5.68 -5.21 -3.13
C LEU A 97 -6.63 -6.14 -2.37
N ALA A 98 -7.50 -6.84 -3.07
CA ALA A 98 -8.47 -7.75 -2.50
C ALA A 98 -8.48 -9.09 -3.25
N TRP A 99 -8.84 -10.15 -2.54
CA TRP A 99 -9.15 -11.44 -3.16
C TRP A 99 -10.38 -11.32 -4.06
N LYS A 100 -10.40 -12.06 -5.17
CA LYS A 100 -11.60 -12.19 -6.01
C LYS A 100 -12.65 -13.08 -5.37
#